data_AF-A0A7V9BYM0-F1
#
_entry.id   AF-A0A7V9BYM0-F1
#
_cell.length_a   1.000
_cell.length_b   1.000
_cell.length_c   1.000
_cell.angle_alpha   90.00
_cell.angle_beta   90.00
_cell.angle_gamma   90.00
#
_symmetry.space_group_name_H-M   'P 1'
#
loop_
_entity.id
_entity.type
_entity.pdbx_description
1 polymer ?
#
loop_
_entity_poly.entity_id
_entity_poly.type
_entity_poly.pdbx_seq_one_letter_code
_entity_poly.pdbx_strand_id
1 'polypeptide(L)' 'MSFYDELLLEVIAAVGAALFIGNLVALVRRRRDRQATPVGRKPRSADLPEAPVARTVVYMALGFVVMVWGVGSLLAG' A
#
# COMPACT_ATOMS: atom_id res chain seq x y z
N MET A 1 28.15 11.20 -3.62
CA MET A 1 27.24 10.63 -4.63
C MET A 1 27.11 11.60 -5.79
N SER A 2 26.66 11.16 -6.97
CA SER A 2 26.22 12.09 -8.02
C SER A 2 24.87 12.68 -7.62
N PHE A 3 24.60 13.94 -8.00
CA PHE A 3 23.29 14.58 -7.79
C PHE A 3 22.13 13.72 -8.32
N TYR A 4 22.35 13.01 -9.43
CA TYR A 4 21.36 12.11 -10.01
C TYR A 4 21.07 10.89 -9.14
N ASP A 5 22.06 10.38 -8.39
CA ASP A 5 21.88 9.22 -7.52
C ASP A 5 21.03 9.58 -6.30
N GLU A 6 21.27 10.76 -5.71
CA GLU A 6 20.49 11.31 -4.60
C GLU A 6 19.04 11.55 -5.02
N LEU A 7 18.83 12.24 -6.15
CA LEU A 7 17.48 12.44 -6.69
C LEU A 7 16.78 11.13 -7.01
N LEU A 8 17.50 10.15 -7.59
CA LEU A 8 16.92 8.85 -7.90
C LEU A 8 16.47 8.13 -6.64
N LEU A 9 17.30 8.13 -5.59
CA LEU A 9 16.97 7.52 -4.30
C LEU A 9 15.79 8.23 -3.63
N GLU A 10 15.73 9.55 -3.71
CA GLU A 10 14.65 10.36 -3.13
C GLU A 10 13.30 10.09 -3.84
N VAL A 11 13.31 10.02 -5.18
CA VAL A 11 12.14 9.64 -5.97
C VAL A 11 11.73 8.19 -5.69
N ILE A 12 12.67 7.25 -5.60
CA ILE A 12 12.37 5.84 -5.27
C ILE A 12 11.73 5.74 -3.88
N ALA A 13 12.30 6.43 -2.89
CA ALA A 13 11.77 6.45 -1.53
C ALA A 13 10.36 7.03 -1.49
N ALA A 14 10.14 8.16 -2.17
CA ALA A 14 8.83 8.82 -2.25
C ALA A 14 7.78 7.96 -2.95
N VAL A 15 8.15 7.30 -4.05
CA VAL A 15 7.25 6.39 -4.79
C VAL A 15 6.90 5.16 -3.94
N GLY A 16 7.89 4.57 -3.25
CA GLY A 16 7.65 3.49 -2.30
C GLY A 16 6.66 3.90 -1.19
N ALA A 17 6.87 5.08 -0.61
CA ALA A 17 5.99 5.64 0.41
C ALA A 17 4.57 5.88 -0.12
N ALA A 18 4.43 6.45 -1.33
CA ALA A 18 3.13 6.67 -1.97
C ALA A 18 2.39 5.35 -2.21
N LEU A 19 3.10 4.31 -2.66
CA LEU A 19 2.53 2.98 -2.87
C LEU A 19 2.08 2.36 -1.54
N PHE A 20 2.87 2.49 -0.48
CA PHE A 20 2.50 2.00 0.86
C PHE A 20 1.27 2.74 1.42
N ILE A 21 1.35 4.06 1.53
CA ILE A 21 0.32 4.90 2.16
C ILE A 21 -0.99 4.87 1.36
N GLY A 22 -0.92 4.94 0.03
CA GLY A 22 -2.11 4.87 -0.84
C GLY A 22 -2.87 3.56 -0.65
N ASN A 23 -2.17 2.43 -0.61
CA ASN A 23 -2.78 1.12 -0.37
C ASN A 23 -3.29 0.96 1.08
N LEU A 24 -2.59 1.52 2.07
CA LEU A 24 -3.05 1.52 3.47
C LEU A 24 -4.36 2.31 3.62
N VAL A 25 -4.44 3.51 3.04
CA VAL A 25 -5.66 4.33 3.04
C VAL A 25 -6.81 3.62 2.34
N ALA A 26 -6.54 2.98 1.19
CA ALA A 26 -7.54 2.19 0.48
C ALA A 26 -8.07 1.02 1.33
N LEU A 27 -7.17 0.32 2.04
CA LEU A 27 -7.53 -0.78 2.91
C LEU A 27 -8.37 -0.32 4.11
N VAL A 28 -8.00 0.79 4.76
CA VAL A 28 -8.74 1.36 5.90
C VAL A 28 -10.14 1.81 5.47
N ARG A 29 -10.28 2.51 4.33
CA ARG A 29 -11.59 2.89 3.78
C ARG A 29 -12.47 1.67 3.55
N ARG A 30 -11.94 0.64 2.89
CA ARG A 30 -12.68 -0.60 2.61
C ARG A 30 -13.11 -1.34 3.88
N ARG A 31 -12.31 -1.31 4.95
CA ARG A 31 -12.69 -1.90 6.25
C ARG A 31 -13.84 -1.12 6.91
N ARG A 32 -13.82 0.21 6.86
CA ARG A 32 -14.90 1.06 7.38
C ARG A 32 -16.22 0.81 6.65
N ASP A 33 -16.18 0.72 5.32
CA ASP A 33 -17.38 0.45 4.50
C ASP A 33 -18.02 -0.91 4.84
N ARG A 34 -17.20 -1.93 5.11
CA ARG A 34 -17.66 -3.26 5.57
C ARG A 34 -18.22 -3.25 6.99
N GLN A 35 -17.72 -2.38 7.88
CA GLN A 35 -18.23 -2.26 9.25
C GLN A 35 -19.53 -1.44 9.31
N ALA A 36 -19.71 -0.49 8.40
CA ALA A 36 -20.93 0.31 8.27
C ALA A 36 -22.11 -0.48 7.65
N THR A 37 -21.87 -1.69 7.12
CA THR A 37 -22.95 -2.56 6.64
C THR A 37 -23.64 -3.21 7.84
N PRO A 38 -24.93 -2.93 8.12
CA PRO A 38 -25.59 -3.45 9.30
C PRO A 38 -25.72 -4.97 9.23
N VAL A 39 -25.39 -5.63 10.33
CA VAL A 39 -25.56 -7.06 10.59
C VAL A 39 -27.03 -7.41 10.36
N GLY A 40 -27.36 -7.97 9.20
CA GLY A 40 -28.74 -8.33 8.86
C GLY A 40 -29.00 -8.65 7.40
N ARG A 41 -28.21 -8.13 6.45
CA ARG A 41 -28.30 -8.54 5.05
C ARG A 41 -27.30 -9.66 4.79
N LYS A 42 -27.74 -10.91 4.96
CA LYS A 42 -27.01 -12.10 4.46
C LYS A 42 -26.56 -11.81 3.01
N PRO A 43 -25.27 -11.92 2.66
CA PRO A 43 -24.87 -11.81 1.27
C PRO A 43 -25.53 -12.99 0.54
N ARG A 44 -26.57 -12.69 -0.24
CA ARG A 44 -27.19 -13.64 -1.15
C ARG A 44 -26.27 -13.76 -2.36
N SER A 45 -25.15 -14.45 -2.19
CA SER A 45 -24.24 -14.80 -3.28
C SER A 45 -23.20 -15.76 -2.74
N ALA A 46 -23.43 -17.05 -2.95
CA ALA A 46 -22.52 -18.12 -2.65
C ALA A 46 -21.32 -18.22 -3.64
N ASP A 47 -21.10 -17.23 -4.52
CA ASP A 47 -20.10 -17.29 -5.60
C ASP A 47 -19.61 -15.89 -6.05
N LEU A 48 -19.38 -14.95 -5.13
CA LEU A 48 -18.67 -13.71 -5.51
C LEU A 48 -17.18 -13.87 -5.20
N PRO A 49 -16.28 -13.88 -6.20
CA PRO A 49 -14.84 -13.99 -5.98
C PRO A 49 -14.40 -12.90 -5.01
N GLU A 50 -13.83 -13.32 -3.89
CA GLU A 50 -13.45 -12.49 -2.77
C GLU A 50 -12.60 -11.31 -3.26
N ALA A 51 -13.15 -10.10 -3.22
CA ALA A 51 -12.54 -8.96 -3.89
C ALA A 51 -11.10 -8.74 -3.37
N PRO A 52 -10.11 -8.54 -4.27
CA PRO A 52 -8.72 -8.93 -4.06
C PRO A 52 -8.01 -8.06 -3.00
N VAL A 53 -8.17 -8.42 -1.72
CA VAL A 53 -7.40 -7.84 -0.60
C VAL A 53 -5.91 -8.17 -0.76
N ALA A 54 -5.62 -9.36 -1.29
CA ALA A 54 -4.25 -9.83 -1.56
C ALA A 54 -3.47 -8.81 -2.40
N ARG A 55 -4.08 -8.24 -3.45
CA ARG A 55 -3.42 -7.26 -4.31
C ARG A 55 -3.03 -5.98 -3.56
N THR A 56 -3.94 -5.43 -2.75
CA THR A 56 -3.66 -4.22 -1.93
C THR A 56 -2.55 -4.48 -0.93
N VAL A 57 -2.56 -5.63 -0.25
CA VAL A 57 -1.53 -5.99 0.74
C VAL A 57 -0.16 -6.19 0.07
N VAL A 58 -0.13 -6.85 -1.10
CA VAL A 58 1.11 -7.05 -1.87
C VAL A 58 1.74 -5.72 -2.27
N TYR A 59 0.95 -4.79 -2.83
CA TYR A 59 1.48 -3.47 -3.20
C TYR A 59 1.90 -2.65 -1.98
N MET A 60 1.18 -2.77 -0.87
CA MET A 60 1.57 -2.14 0.39
C MET A 60 2.94 -2.66 0.86
N ALA A 61 3.12 -3.98 0.92
CA ALA A 61 4.40 -4.59 1.32
C ALA A 61 5.56 -4.21 0.38
N LEU A 62 5.34 -4.25 -0.93
CA LEU A 62 6.33 -3.81 -1.93
C LEU A 62 6.72 -2.34 -1.72
N GLY A 63 5.73 -1.45 -1.58
CA GLY A 63 5.96 -0.03 -1.35
C GLY A 63 6.77 0.22 -0.07
N PHE A 64 6.46 -0.52 1.00
CA PHE A 64 7.18 -0.43 2.26
C PHE A 64 8.64 -0.86 2.12
N VAL A 65 8.91 -1.99 1.46
CA VAL A 65 10.29 -2.48 1.24
C VAL A 65 11.10 -1.45 0.45
N VAL A 66 10.53 -0.93 -0.65
CA VAL A 66 11.19 0.07 -1.49
C VAL A 66 11.42 1.37 -0.73
N MET A 67 10.45 1.83 0.06
CA MET A 67 10.58 3.02 0.89
C MET A 67 11.71 2.88 1.91
N VAL A 68 11.73 1.78 2.68
CA VAL A 68 12.76 1.54 3.69
C VAL A 68 14.14 1.43 3.05
N TRP A 69 14.24 0.78 1.88
CA TRP A 69 15.50 0.68 1.16
C TRP A 69 15.99 2.03 0.63
N GLY A 70 15.12 2.85 0.03
CA GLY A 70 15.47 4.17 -0.47
C GLY A 70 15.91 5.10 0.66
N VAL A 71 15.13 5.17 1.74
CA VAL A 71 15.49 5.97 2.93
C VAL A 71 16.79 5.45 3.56
N GLY A 72 16.94 4.13 3.72
CA GLY A 72 18.15 3.54 4.26
C GLY A 72 19.39 3.85 3.41
N SER A 73 19.25 3.88 2.09
CA SER A 73 20.35 4.21 1.17
C SER A 73 20.73 5.69 1.23
N LEU A 74 19.76 6.59 1.41
CA LEU A 74 20.01 8.02 1.63
C LEU A 74 20.70 8.30 2.96
N LEU A 75 20.38 7.54 4.00
CA LEU A 75 20.98 7.71 5.33
C LEU A 75 22.37 7.07 5.46
N ALA A 76 22.67 6.06 4.63
CA ALA A 76 23.95 5.35 4.65
C ALA A 76 24.97 5.89 3.63
N GLY A 77 24.52 6.72 2.68
CA GLY A 77 25.33 7.42 1.68
C GLY A 77 25.94 8.71 2.19
#